data_AF-A0A4Q3G2H1-F1
#
_entry.id   AF-A0A4Q3G2H1-F1
#
_cell.length_a   1.000
_cell.length_b   1.000
_cell.length_c   1.000
_cell.angle_alpha   90.00
_cell.angle_beta   90.00
_cell.angle_gamma   90.00
#
_symmetry.space_group_name_H-M   'P 1'
#
loop_
_entity.id
_entity.type
_entity.pdbx_description
1 polymer ?
#
loop_
_entity_poly.entity_id
_entity_poly.type
_entity_poly.pdbx_seq_one_letter_code
_entity_poly.pdbx_strand_id
1 'polypeptide(L)'
;MQFNILIKGGTVVDGTGAPARKADVRISNGLITEVGPDLPVKGRERIVDAEGCYVSPGFIETHNHYDAPLWWMPNLEPMSGYGITTSVNGNCGFSAAPMSDNEEANMEMIKIFSFFEDIPIKPFLEIPAWDWKKWSEYKDSMQRNLRMPVNMDFYCGHQALRLAAMGLDARERAATPQEIGVMADLLRDALAAGALGFSSNTMDYDGQGRPVPSLLADDAEFSALFDVLDEFPGKTFQILLSVFMRMTGVSDMQRLEPLLEGRKFKVMWAGVPT
;
A
#
# COMPACT_ATOMS: atom_id res chain seq x y z
N MET A 1 -17.09 25.74 -2.06
CA MET A 1 -18.10 25.68 -3.13
C MET A 1 -18.83 24.35 -2.99
N GLN A 2 -20.16 24.32 -3.06
CA GLN A 2 -20.90 23.06 -3.00
C GLN A 2 -20.70 22.31 -4.33
N PHE A 3 -20.08 21.14 -4.30
CA PHE A 3 -19.80 20.35 -5.49
C PHE A 3 -20.91 19.31 -5.65
N ASN A 4 -21.84 19.59 -6.57
CA ASN A 4 -22.98 18.73 -6.86
C ASN A 4 -22.90 18.25 -8.31
N ILE A 5 -22.93 16.93 -8.50
CA ILE A 5 -22.92 16.27 -9.81
C ILE A 5 -24.17 15.40 -9.93
N LEU A 6 -24.80 15.41 -11.09
CA LEU A 6 -25.78 14.41 -11.50
C LEU A 6 -25.24 13.67 -12.73
N ILE A 7 -24.91 12.40 -12.57
CA ILE A 7 -24.58 11.48 -13.67
C ILE A 7 -25.90 10.89 -14.17
N LYS A 8 -26.24 11.15 -15.43
CA LYS A 8 -27.57 10.89 -15.99
C LYS A 8 -27.55 9.89 -17.14
N GLY A 9 -28.54 8.99 -17.20
CA GLY A 9 -28.73 8.05 -18.31
C GLY A 9 -27.84 6.79 -18.30
N GLY A 10 -27.04 6.64 -17.24
CA GLY A 10 -26.06 5.57 -17.11
C GLY A 10 -26.64 4.17 -16.87
N THR A 11 -25.79 3.17 -17.08
CA THR A 11 -26.01 1.80 -16.59
C THR A 11 -25.16 1.58 -15.34
N VAL A 12 -25.78 1.53 -14.17
CA VAL A 12 -25.09 1.40 -12.88
C VAL A 12 -24.69 -0.05 -12.62
N VAL A 13 -23.41 -0.25 -12.31
CA VAL A 13 -22.82 -1.49 -11.78
C VAL A 13 -22.27 -1.14 -10.39
N ASP A 14 -22.99 -1.49 -9.33
CA ASP A 14 -22.73 -0.97 -7.98
C ASP A 14 -21.65 -1.73 -7.18
N GLY A 15 -21.03 -2.76 -7.77
CA GLY A 15 -19.97 -3.55 -7.15
C GLY A 15 -20.45 -4.62 -6.17
N THR A 16 -21.76 -4.79 -5.95
CA THR A 16 -22.32 -5.81 -5.04
C THR A 16 -22.42 -7.21 -5.66
N GLY A 17 -22.16 -7.33 -6.97
CA GLY A 17 -22.40 -8.53 -7.76
C GLY A 17 -23.83 -8.65 -8.30
N ALA A 18 -24.73 -7.74 -7.94
CA ALA A 18 -26.07 -7.67 -8.52
C ALA A 18 -26.03 -7.30 -10.03
N PRO A 19 -27.07 -7.67 -10.81
CA PRO A 19 -27.16 -7.29 -12.21
C PRO A 19 -27.13 -5.75 -12.41
N ALA A 20 -26.49 -5.32 -13.49
CA ALA A 20 -26.45 -3.93 -13.89
C ALA A 20 -27.85 -3.38 -14.19
N ARG A 21 -28.11 -2.11 -13.85
CA ARG A 21 -29.44 -1.48 -14.04
C ARG A 21 -29.34 -0.05 -14.56
N LYS A 22 -30.35 0.40 -15.29
CA LYS A 22 -30.46 1.81 -15.67
C LYS A 22 -30.79 2.67 -14.45
N ALA A 23 -29.96 3.67 -14.20
CA ALA A 23 -30.14 4.62 -13.10
C ALA A 23 -29.24 5.85 -13.27
N ASP A 24 -29.69 6.97 -12.71
CA ASP A 24 -28.90 8.17 -12.48
C ASP A 24 -28.21 8.08 -11.10
N VAL A 25 -27.08 8.77 -10.96
CA VAL A 25 -26.31 8.85 -9.70
C VAL A 25 -26.07 10.31 -9.35
N ARG A 26 -26.53 10.71 -8.17
CA ARG A 26 -26.30 12.05 -7.62
C ARG A 26 -25.19 12.03 -6.60
N ILE A 27 -24.26 12.96 -6.75
CA ILE A 27 -23.17 13.23 -5.81
C ILE A 27 -23.35 14.63 -5.25
N SER A 28 -23.31 14.77 -3.93
CA SER A 28 -23.34 16.06 -3.25
C SER A 28 -22.28 16.10 -2.16
N ASN A 29 -21.42 17.11 -2.21
CA ASN A 29 -20.33 17.28 -1.23
C ASN A 29 -19.43 16.04 -1.08
N GLY A 30 -19.11 15.38 -2.20
CA GLY A 30 -18.23 14.22 -2.23
C GLY A 30 -18.89 12.89 -1.83
N LEU A 31 -20.20 12.89 -1.53
CA LEU A 31 -20.95 11.68 -1.17
C LEU A 31 -22.01 11.37 -2.21
N ILE A 32 -22.24 10.09 -2.46
CA ILE A 32 -23.41 9.61 -3.22
C ILE A 32 -24.65 9.84 -2.35
N THR A 33 -25.62 10.61 -2.84
CA THR A 33 -26.83 10.96 -2.06
C THR A 33 -28.10 10.31 -2.58
N GLU A 34 -28.18 10.04 -3.89
CA GLU A 34 -29.32 9.37 -4.52
C GLU A 34 -28.84 8.48 -5.68
N VAL A 35 -29.42 7.29 -5.79
CA VAL A 35 -29.28 6.40 -6.95
C VAL A 35 -30.68 5.94 -7.34
N GLY A 36 -31.10 6.22 -8.56
CA GLY A 36 -32.46 5.90 -8.99
C GLY A 36 -32.73 6.29 -10.44
N PRO A 37 -33.84 5.80 -11.04
CA PRO A 37 -34.19 6.17 -12.40
C PRO A 37 -34.63 7.63 -12.48
N ASP A 38 -34.30 8.27 -13.60
CA ASP A 38 -34.84 9.58 -14.03
C ASP A 38 -34.83 10.67 -12.95
N LEU A 39 -33.72 10.81 -12.22
CA LEU A 39 -33.60 11.81 -11.18
C LEU A 39 -33.75 13.23 -11.78
N PRO A 40 -34.64 14.08 -11.23
CA PRO A 40 -34.81 15.44 -11.71
C PRO A 40 -33.60 16.29 -11.32
N VAL A 41 -33.19 17.22 -12.18
CA VAL A 41 -32.10 18.17 -11.87
C VAL A 41 -32.51 19.04 -10.68
N LYS A 42 -31.63 19.20 -9.69
CA LYS A 42 -31.86 20.01 -8.48
C LYS A 42 -30.89 21.17 -8.41
N GLY A 43 -31.42 22.40 -8.38
CA GLY A 43 -30.60 23.62 -8.20
C GLY A 43 -29.51 23.77 -9.26
N ARG A 44 -28.29 24.12 -8.82
CA ARG A 44 -27.09 24.12 -9.67
C ARG A 44 -26.31 22.82 -9.48
N GLU A 45 -26.51 21.89 -10.42
CA GLU A 45 -25.75 20.66 -10.56
C GLU A 45 -24.90 20.70 -11.84
N ARG A 46 -23.71 20.11 -11.79
CA ARG A 46 -22.99 19.72 -13.02
C ARG A 46 -23.63 18.43 -13.53
N ILE A 47 -24.20 18.49 -14.72
CA ILE A 47 -24.77 17.30 -15.37
C ILE A 47 -23.67 16.60 -16.17
N VAL A 48 -23.53 15.29 -15.96
CA VAL A 48 -22.68 14.41 -16.75
C VAL A 48 -23.60 13.45 -17.49
N ASP A 49 -23.61 13.52 -18.82
CA ASP A 49 -24.33 12.58 -19.66
C ASP A 49 -23.55 11.27 -19.75
N ALA A 50 -24.16 10.18 -19.28
CA ALA A 50 -23.60 8.83 -19.27
C ALA A 50 -24.46 7.87 -20.11
N GLU A 51 -25.25 8.39 -21.07
CA GLU A 51 -25.96 7.55 -22.02
C GLU A 51 -24.98 6.61 -22.76
N GLY A 52 -25.33 5.32 -22.81
CA GLY A 52 -24.47 4.28 -23.39
C GLY A 52 -23.23 3.91 -22.54
N CYS A 53 -22.99 4.59 -21.42
CA CYS A 53 -21.86 4.33 -20.53
C CYS A 53 -22.26 3.51 -19.29
N TYR A 54 -21.26 2.88 -18.67
CA TYR A 54 -21.37 2.30 -17.33
C TYR A 54 -20.99 3.31 -16.26
N VAL A 55 -21.67 3.24 -15.12
CA VAL A 55 -21.34 4.00 -13.91
C VAL A 55 -21.04 3.00 -12.80
N SER A 56 -19.79 2.94 -12.36
CA SER A 56 -19.34 2.03 -11.31
C SER A 56 -18.72 2.78 -10.13
N PRO A 57 -18.52 2.12 -8.98
CA PRO A 57 -17.49 2.54 -8.03
C PRO A 57 -16.15 2.73 -8.76
N GLY A 58 -15.37 3.70 -8.32
CA GLY A 58 -14.00 3.85 -8.79
C GLY A 58 -13.17 2.63 -8.38
N PHE A 59 -12.20 2.26 -9.21
CA PHE A 59 -11.40 1.06 -8.96
C PHE A 59 -10.43 1.30 -7.79
N ILE A 60 -10.18 0.23 -7.04
CA ILE A 60 -9.20 0.18 -5.96
C ILE A 60 -8.03 -0.64 -6.50
N GLU A 61 -6.91 0.04 -6.75
CA GLU A 61 -5.64 -0.60 -7.03
C GLU A 61 -5.08 -1.14 -5.71
N THR A 62 -5.06 -2.46 -5.56
CA THR A 62 -4.69 -3.12 -4.29
C THR A 62 -3.20 -3.37 -4.14
N HIS A 63 -2.41 -3.21 -5.21
CA HIS A 63 -1.01 -3.57 -5.20
C HIS A 63 -0.17 -2.63 -6.07
N ASN A 64 0.44 -1.63 -5.44
CA ASN A 64 1.21 -0.62 -6.14
C ASN A 64 2.44 -0.16 -5.34
N HIS A 65 3.31 0.61 -6.00
CA HIS A 65 4.59 1.11 -5.47
C HIS A 65 4.79 2.62 -5.73
N TYR A 66 3.74 3.43 -5.58
CA TYR A 66 3.85 4.88 -5.76
C TYR A 66 4.48 5.61 -4.57
N ASP A 67 4.96 4.89 -3.54
CA ASP A 67 5.61 5.41 -2.32
C ASP A 67 6.61 6.54 -2.57
N ALA A 68 7.39 6.44 -3.65
CA ALA A 68 8.32 7.47 -4.09
C ALA A 68 7.78 8.32 -5.25
N PRO A 69 7.29 7.75 -6.37
CA PRO A 69 6.81 8.52 -7.51
C PRO A 69 5.81 9.62 -7.18
N LEU A 70 5.00 9.43 -6.14
CA LEU A 70 4.03 10.42 -5.68
C LEU A 70 4.62 11.80 -5.33
N TRP A 71 5.94 11.88 -5.09
CA TRP A 71 6.66 13.13 -4.79
C TRP A 71 6.98 13.97 -6.03
N TRP A 72 7.07 13.37 -7.22
CA TRP A 72 7.38 14.09 -8.47
C TRP A 72 6.36 13.86 -9.59
N MET A 73 5.37 13.00 -9.37
CA MET A 73 4.24 12.75 -10.27
C MET A 73 2.92 13.08 -9.56
N PRO A 74 2.61 14.37 -9.32
CA PRO A 74 1.44 14.77 -8.53
C PRO A 74 0.10 14.42 -9.18
N ASN A 75 0.06 14.14 -10.48
CA ASN A 75 -1.11 13.64 -11.20
C ASN A 75 -1.23 12.10 -11.19
N LEU A 76 -0.23 11.39 -10.67
CA LEU A 76 -0.18 9.92 -10.58
C LEU A 76 -0.58 9.22 -11.89
N GLU A 77 -0.17 9.75 -13.03
CA GLU A 77 -0.46 9.12 -14.32
C GLU A 77 0.24 7.76 -14.42
N PRO A 78 -0.44 6.71 -14.94
CA PRO A 78 -1.73 6.74 -15.64
C PRO A 78 -2.97 6.41 -14.77
N MET A 79 -2.85 6.40 -13.44
CA MET A 79 -3.85 5.80 -12.52
C MET A 79 -5.28 6.27 -12.75
N SER A 80 -5.56 7.57 -12.59
CA SER A 80 -6.92 8.10 -12.76
C SER A 80 -7.43 7.92 -14.20
N GLY A 81 -6.53 7.83 -15.18
CA GLY A 81 -6.86 7.54 -16.58
C GLY A 81 -7.45 6.14 -16.78
N TYR A 82 -7.14 5.19 -15.90
CA TYR A 82 -7.72 3.84 -15.89
C TYR A 82 -8.94 3.70 -14.96
N GLY A 83 -9.43 4.78 -14.38
CA GLY A 83 -10.57 4.76 -13.45
C GLY A 83 -10.20 4.37 -12.01
N ILE A 84 -8.91 4.35 -11.68
CA ILE A 84 -8.44 4.13 -10.31
C ILE A 84 -8.75 5.37 -9.47
N THR A 85 -9.36 5.16 -8.31
CA THR A 85 -9.68 6.21 -7.33
C THR A 85 -9.08 5.98 -5.96
N THR A 86 -8.53 4.78 -5.72
CA THR A 86 -7.81 4.43 -4.49
C THR A 86 -6.62 3.55 -4.84
N SER A 87 -5.46 3.81 -4.23
CA SER A 87 -4.24 3.00 -4.37
C SER A 87 -3.76 2.52 -3.02
N VAL A 88 -3.49 1.23 -2.91
CA VAL A 88 -2.79 0.62 -1.77
C VAL A 88 -1.33 0.41 -2.15
N ASN A 89 -0.45 1.05 -1.38
CA ASN A 89 0.98 1.14 -1.63
C ASN A 89 1.77 0.50 -0.48
N GLY A 90 3.10 0.56 -0.56
CA GLY A 90 3.95 -0.05 0.45
C GLY A 90 3.97 -1.58 0.39
N ASN A 91 3.66 -2.19 -0.76
CA ASN A 91 3.55 -3.65 -0.89
C ASN A 91 4.94 -4.34 -0.90
N CYS A 92 4.97 -5.67 -0.82
CA CYS A 92 6.18 -6.49 -0.98
C CYS A 92 7.30 -6.19 0.03
N GLY A 93 6.96 -5.59 1.17
CA GLY A 93 7.91 -5.09 2.15
C GLY A 93 8.59 -3.77 1.78
N PHE A 94 8.27 -3.18 0.63
CA PHE A 94 8.88 -1.94 0.17
C PHE A 94 8.08 -0.77 0.73
N SER A 95 8.73 0.17 1.41
CA SER A 95 8.11 1.45 1.80
C SER A 95 9.19 2.52 1.95
N ALA A 96 8.82 3.79 1.78
CA ALA A 96 9.73 4.93 1.97
C ALA A 96 9.92 5.34 3.45
N ALA A 97 9.30 4.60 4.39
CA ALA A 97 9.40 4.81 5.82
C ALA A 97 9.10 3.49 6.57
N PRO A 98 9.74 3.23 7.72
CA PRO A 98 10.69 4.10 8.44
C PRO A 98 12.07 4.18 7.78
N MET A 99 12.89 5.14 8.22
CA MET A 99 14.25 5.38 7.72
C MET A 99 15.30 5.09 8.80
N SER A 100 16.47 4.61 8.37
CA SER A 100 17.62 4.37 9.23
C SER A 100 18.36 5.68 9.57
N ASP A 101 19.11 5.66 10.67
CA ASP A 101 20.16 6.65 10.94
C ASP A 101 21.43 6.40 10.10
N ASN A 102 21.54 5.23 9.47
CA ASN A 102 22.60 4.92 8.52
C ASN A 102 22.19 5.31 7.09
N GLU A 103 22.90 6.27 6.49
CA GLU A 103 22.66 6.74 5.12
C GLU A 103 22.86 5.64 4.06
N GLU A 104 23.80 4.71 4.27
CA GLU A 104 24.03 3.59 3.36
C GLU A 104 22.84 2.61 3.38
N ALA A 105 22.24 2.38 4.55
CA ALA A 105 21.03 1.57 4.66
C ALA A 105 19.82 2.24 3.96
N ASN A 106 19.70 3.56 4.08
CA ASN A 106 18.68 4.32 3.35
C ASN A 106 18.89 4.24 1.82
N MET A 107 20.14 4.28 1.38
CA MET A 107 20.48 4.07 -0.03
C MET A 107 20.12 2.64 -0.50
N GLU A 108 20.30 1.61 0.34
CA GLU A 108 19.85 0.25 0.00
C GLU A 108 18.33 0.16 -0.14
N MET A 109 17.55 0.89 0.66
CA MET A 109 16.10 0.98 0.48
C MET A 109 15.74 1.59 -0.88
N ILE A 110 16.38 2.69 -1.27
CA ILE A 110 16.15 3.36 -2.56
C ILE A 110 16.53 2.43 -3.73
N LYS A 111 17.64 1.70 -3.61
CA LYS A 111 18.07 0.73 -4.64
C LYS A 111 17.08 -0.43 -4.81
N ILE A 112 16.42 -0.88 -3.75
CA ILE A 112 15.37 -1.91 -3.84
C ILE A 112 14.25 -1.40 -4.75
N PHE A 113 13.67 -0.24 -4.44
CA PHE A 113 12.63 0.37 -5.29
C PHE A 113 13.11 0.58 -6.73
N SER A 114 14.33 1.09 -6.92
CA SER A 114 14.84 1.36 -8.27
C SER A 114 15.02 0.10 -9.11
N PHE A 115 15.44 -1.01 -8.49
CA PHE A 115 15.66 -2.25 -9.20
C PHE A 115 14.34 -2.96 -9.56
N PHE A 116 13.41 -3.08 -8.59
CA PHE A 116 12.18 -3.85 -8.80
C PHE A 116 11.09 -3.06 -9.53
N GLU A 117 10.98 -1.76 -9.26
CA GLU A 117 9.89 -0.92 -9.75
C GLU A 117 10.31 0.04 -10.88
N ASP A 118 11.57 -0.09 -11.35
CA ASP A 118 12.19 0.80 -12.34
C ASP A 118 12.08 2.30 -11.96
N ILE A 119 12.06 2.57 -10.64
CA ILE A 119 11.96 3.92 -10.11
C ILE A 119 13.32 4.62 -10.30
N PRO A 120 13.37 5.80 -10.95
CA PRO A 120 14.62 6.50 -11.16
C PRO A 120 15.23 6.98 -9.84
N ILE A 121 16.48 6.59 -9.57
CA ILE A 121 17.20 6.91 -8.32
C ILE A 121 17.29 8.41 -8.08
N LYS A 122 17.65 9.18 -9.11
CA LYS A 122 17.94 10.62 -8.97
C LYS A 122 16.77 11.42 -8.37
N PRO A 123 15.55 11.39 -8.95
CA PRO A 123 14.42 12.09 -8.34
C PRO A 123 14.04 11.53 -6.97
N PHE A 124 14.21 10.22 -6.75
CA PHE A 124 13.97 9.63 -5.43
C PHE A 124 14.92 10.20 -4.36
N LEU A 125 16.18 10.47 -4.70
CA LEU A 125 17.11 11.13 -3.78
C LEU A 125 16.81 12.62 -3.58
N GLU A 126 16.51 13.34 -4.65
CA GLU A 126 16.53 14.81 -4.66
C GLU A 126 15.18 15.48 -4.34
N ILE A 127 14.05 14.81 -4.57
CA ILE A 127 12.73 15.45 -4.54
C ILE A 127 11.96 15.23 -3.23
N PRO A 128 11.88 14.01 -2.66
CA PRO A 128 11.23 13.83 -1.37
C PRO A 128 11.91 14.69 -0.30
N ALA A 129 11.11 15.19 0.64
CA ALA A 129 11.62 16.12 1.67
C ALA A 129 12.62 15.47 2.65
N TRP A 130 12.52 14.13 2.81
CA TRP A 130 13.33 13.34 3.74
C TRP A 130 13.34 13.88 5.18
N ASP A 131 12.24 14.51 5.59
CA ASP A 131 12.03 15.10 6.92
C ASP A 131 11.38 14.12 7.91
N TRP A 132 11.59 12.81 7.71
CA TRP A 132 11.06 11.72 8.52
C TRP A 132 12.09 10.64 8.81
N LYS A 133 11.92 10.01 9.97
CA LYS A 133 12.53 8.75 10.39
C LYS A 133 11.48 7.69 10.67
N LYS A 134 10.29 8.10 11.10
CA LYS A 134 9.17 7.23 11.42
C LYS A 134 8.09 7.29 10.34
N TRP A 135 7.19 6.31 10.36
CA TRP A 135 6.08 6.27 9.42
C TRP A 135 5.06 7.38 9.72
N SER A 136 4.82 7.68 11.00
CA SER A 136 4.00 8.81 11.43
C SER A 136 4.47 10.15 10.83
N GLU A 137 5.77 10.39 10.86
CA GLU A 137 6.41 11.58 10.29
C GLU A 137 6.33 11.61 8.76
N TYR A 138 6.46 10.44 8.09
CA TYR A 138 6.26 10.33 6.64
C TYR A 138 4.83 10.71 6.24
N LYS A 139 3.82 10.20 6.97
CA LYS A 139 2.42 10.60 6.75
C LYS A 139 2.23 12.10 6.92
N ASP A 140 2.77 12.69 7.98
CA ASP A 140 2.67 14.13 8.22
C ASP A 140 3.34 14.92 7.09
N SER A 141 4.51 14.48 6.63
CA SER A 141 5.20 15.09 5.49
C SER A 141 4.37 15.01 4.21
N MET A 142 3.78 13.84 3.90
CA MET A 142 2.89 13.69 2.75
C MET A 142 1.69 14.64 2.82
N GLN A 143 1.02 14.74 3.98
CA GLN A 143 -0.14 15.61 4.15
C GLN A 143 0.20 17.10 3.99
N ARG A 144 1.39 17.51 4.47
CA ARG A 144 1.88 18.88 4.32
C ARG A 144 2.20 19.20 2.86
N ASN A 145 2.94 18.32 2.20
CA ASN A 145 3.63 18.65 0.96
C ASN A 145 2.87 18.26 -0.31
N LEU A 146 1.91 17.34 -0.23
CA LEU A 146 1.34 16.70 -1.40
C LEU A 146 -0.17 16.89 -1.54
N ARG A 147 -0.65 16.82 -2.78
CA ARG A 147 -2.06 16.86 -3.15
C ARG A 147 -2.30 15.76 -4.17
N MET A 148 -3.08 14.76 -3.79
CA MET A 148 -3.29 13.57 -4.62
C MET A 148 -4.63 13.59 -5.36
N PRO A 149 -4.68 13.11 -6.61
CA PRO A 149 -5.90 12.98 -7.38
C PRO A 149 -6.73 11.75 -7.00
N VAL A 150 -6.15 10.82 -6.23
CA VAL A 150 -6.78 9.57 -5.76
C VAL A 150 -6.54 9.39 -4.26
N ASN A 151 -7.32 8.53 -3.62
CA ASN A 151 -7.05 8.12 -2.25
C ASN A 151 -5.80 7.25 -2.19
N MET A 152 -5.00 7.41 -1.15
CA MET A 152 -3.77 6.64 -0.95
C MET A 152 -3.81 5.98 0.42
N ASP A 153 -3.53 4.69 0.44
CA ASP A 153 -3.30 3.91 1.65
C ASP A 153 -1.95 3.19 1.52
N PHE A 154 -1.32 2.87 2.65
CA PHE A 154 0.05 2.33 2.67
C PHE A 154 0.21 1.28 3.76
N TYR A 155 0.89 0.19 3.42
CA TYR A 155 1.52 -0.68 4.41
C TYR A 155 2.82 -0.06 4.94
N CYS A 156 3.24 -0.50 6.13
CA CYS A 156 4.61 -0.34 6.59
C CYS A 156 5.47 -1.48 6.00
N GLY A 157 6.54 -1.16 5.28
CA GLY A 157 7.36 -2.15 4.60
C GLY A 157 8.33 -2.86 5.54
N HIS A 158 8.36 -4.19 5.51
CA HIS A 158 9.29 -5.00 6.30
C HIS A 158 10.76 -4.77 5.94
N GLN A 159 11.09 -4.46 4.67
CA GLN A 159 12.47 -4.10 4.30
C GLN A 159 12.92 -2.84 5.02
N ALA A 160 12.05 -1.83 5.06
CA ALA A 160 12.31 -0.55 5.71
C ALA A 160 12.46 -0.72 7.23
N LEU A 161 11.61 -1.54 7.85
CA LEU A 161 11.74 -1.91 9.27
C LEU A 161 13.12 -2.52 9.57
N ARG A 162 13.53 -3.54 8.80
CA ARG A 162 14.83 -4.20 8.99
C ARG A 162 16.00 -3.25 8.77
N LEU A 163 15.98 -2.46 7.69
CA LEU A 163 17.05 -1.49 7.41
C LEU A 163 17.13 -0.38 8.47
N ALA A 164 15.99 0.05 9.00
CA ALA A 164 15.96 1.03 10.08
C ALA A 164 16.54 0.47 11.40
N ALA A 165 16.22 -0.77 11.75
CA ALA A 165 16.65 -1.39 13.00
C ALA A 165 18.08 -1.96 12.96
N MET A 166 18.49 -2.55 11.84
CA MET A 166 19.72 -3.33 11.71
C MET A 166 20.78 -2.64 10.84
N GLY A 167 20.42 -1.59 10.09
CA GLY A 167 21.30 -1.02 9.07
C GLY A 167 21.60 -2.04 7.96
N LEU A 168 22.87 -2.13 7.53
CA LEU A 168 23.27 -3.04 6.45
C LEU A 168 23.23 -4.52 6.83
N ASP A 169 23.35 -4.84 8.12
CA ASP A 169 23.26 -6.22 8.63
C ASP A 169 21.92 -6.89 8.27
N ALA A 170 20.89 -6.08 7.99
CA ALA A 170 19.59 -6.52 7.49
C ALA A 170 19.69 -7.43 6.25
N ARG A 171 20.78 -7.30 5.47
CA ARG A 171 21.08 -8.05 4.24
C ARG A 171 21.93 -9.30 4.45
N GLU A 172 22.39 -9.55 5.66
CA GLU A 172 23.40 -10.59 5.92
C GLU A 172 22.96 -11.63 6.95
N ARG A 173 22.10 -11.26 7.90
CA ARG A 173 21.73 -12.14 9.02
C ARG A 173 20.29 -11.93 9.50
N ALA A 174 19.82 -12.86 10.34
CA ALA A 174 18.61 -12.68 11.14
C ALA A 174 18.78 -11.54 12.17
N ALA A 175 17.67 -10.93 12.58
CA ALA A 175 17.66 -9.90 13.59
C ALA A 175 17.91 -10.48 14.99
N THR A 176 18.60 -9.71 15.82
CA THR A 176 18.73 -9.97 17.26
C THR A 176 17.44 -9.62 17.99
N PRO A 177 17.19 -10.13 19.20
CA PRO A 177 16.01 -9.75 19.99
C PRO A 177 15.86 -8.23 20.20
N GLN A 178 16.97 -7.51 20.33
CA GLN A 178 16.97 -6.06 20.48
C GLN A 178 16.52 -5.36 19.19
N GLU A 179 17.02 -5.79 18.04
CA GLU A 179 16.62 -5.26 16.73
C GLU A 179 15.16 -5.58 16.41
N ILE A 180 14.67 -6.78 16.78
CA ILE A 180 13.25 -7.13 16.68
C ILE A 180 12.40 -6.18 17.53
N GLY A 181 12.84 -5.84 18.74
CA GLY A 181 12.17 -4.85 19.59
C GLY A 181 12.06 -3.47 18.91
N VAL A 182 13.13 -3.02 18.25
CA VAL A 182 13.12 -1.76 17.49
C VAL A 182 12.14 -1.83 16.32
N MET A 183 12.12 -2.93 15.56
CA MET A 183 11.15 -3.11 14.46
C MET A 183 9.71 -3.12 14.97
N ALA A 184 9.44 -3.80 16.08
CA ALA A 184 8.13 -3.83 16.71
C ALA A 184 7.65 -2.42 17.12
N ASP A 185 8.53 -1.59 17.68
CA ASP A 185 8.21 -0.21 18.06
C ASP A 185 7.95 0.70 16.86
N LEU A 186 8.75 0.56 15.79
CA LEU A 186 8.54 1.29 14.54
C LEU A 186 7.24 0.88 13.85
N LEU A 187 6.91 -0.42 13.86
CA LEU A 187 5.64 -0.91 13.34
C LEU A 187 4.47 -0.38 14.16
N ARG A 188 4.58 -0.38 15.49
CA ARG A 188 3.53 0.17 16.38
C ARG A 188 3.26 1.65 16.10
N ASP A 189 4.31 2.45 15.85
CA ASP A 189 4.18 3.84 15.38
C ASP A 189 3.40 3.93 14.06
N ALA A 190 3.76 3.11 13.07
CA ALA A 190 3.09 3.08 11.77
C ALA A 190 1.60 2.74 11.90
N LEU A 191 1.27 1.68 12.64
CA LEU A 191 -0.12 1.23 12.83
C LEU A 191 -0.97 2.26 13.56
N ALA A 192 -0.40 2.90 14.60
CA ALA A 192 -1.06 3.98 15.35
C ALA A 192 -1.28 5.24 14.50
N ALA A 193 -0.35 5.54 13.59
CA ALA A 193 -0.49 6.65 12.65
C ALA A 193 -1.45 6.38 11.49
N GLY A 194 -1.81 5.11 11.26
CA GLY A 194 -2.86 4.72 10.33
C GLY A 194 -2.43 3.81 9.18
N ALA A 195 -1.22 3.24 9.21
CA ALA A 195 -0.81 2.25 8.21
C ALA A 195 -1.82 1.09 8.16
N LEU A 196 -2.10 0.58 6.96
CA LEU A 196 -3.05 -0.52 6.73
C LEU A 196 -2.63 -1.82 7.45
N GLY A 197 -1.34 -1.94 7.72
CA GLY A 197 -0.69 -3.05 8.36
C GLY A 197 0.79 -3.06 8.00
N PHE A 198 1.37 -4.24 7.78
CA PHE A 198 2.71 -4.34 7.20
C PHE A 198 2.77 -5.34 6.04
N SER A 199 3.74 -5.14 5.17
CA SER A 199 4.00 -5.98 4.01
C SER A 199 5.35 -6.68 4.14
N SER A 200 5.50 -7.87 3.54
CA SER A 200 6.74 -8.64 3.52
C SER A 200 6.91 -9.40 2.19
N ASN A 201 8.03 -10.10 2.05
CA ASN A 201 8.45 -10.71 0.80
C ASN A 201 9.39 -11.90 1.05
N THR A 202 9.08 -13.03 0.43
CA THR A 202 9.92 -14.26 0.45
C THR A 202 10.38 -14.68 -0.95
N MET A 203 10.40 -13.75 -1.89
CA MET A 203 10.63 -14.00 -3.31
C MET A 203 11.91 -13.36 -3.84
N ASP A 204 12.15 -12.10 -3.47
CA ASP A 204 12.97 -11.21 -4.29
C ASP A 204 14.46 -11.18 -3.96
N TYR A 205 15.27 -11.05 -5.01
CA TYR A 205 16.72 -10.92 -4.94
C TYR A 205 17.13 -9.75 -5.83
N ASP A 206 18.05 -8.92 -5.36
CA ASP A 206 18.47 -7.72 -6.09
C ASP A 206 19.31 -8.04 -7.35
N GLY A 207 19.69 -7.02 -8.09
CA GLY A 207 20.50 -7.16 -9.31
C GLY A 207 21.88 -7.79 -9.12
N GLN A 208 22.34 -7.94 -7.87
CA GLN A 208 23.58 -8.64 -7.52
C GLN A 208 23.31 -10.07 -7.01
N GLY A 209 22.05 -10.52 -7.02
CA GLY A 209 21.63 -11.83 -6.53
C GLY A 209 21.64 -11.93 -5.01
N ARG A 210 21.62 -10.81 -4.27
CA ARG A 210 21.51 -10.81 -2.80
C ARG A 210 20.03 -10.85 -2.41
N PRO A 211 19.65 -11.56 -1.34
CA PRO A 211 18.28 -11.55 -0.87
C PRO A 211 17.87 -10.13 -0.44
N VAL A 212 16.60 -9.76 -0.67
CA VAL A 212 16.02 -8.61 0.02
C VAL A 212 15.99 -8.86 1.53
N PRO A 213 16.12 -7.84 2.39
CA PRO A 213 16.25 -8.04 3.84
C PRO A 213 15.27 -9.02 4.48
N SER A 214 13.98 -8.96 4.13
CA SER A 214 12.91 -9.78 4.71
C SER A 214 13.05 -11.28 4.47
N LEU A 215 13.82 -11.70 3.45
CA LEU A 215 14.10 -13.13 3.21
C LEU A 215 14.95 -13.75 4.33
N LEU A 216 15.66 -12.92 5.10
CA LEU A 216 16.49 -13.34 6.22
C LEU A 216 15.75 -13.28 7.56
N ALA A 217 14.45 -12.97 7.56
CA ALA A 217 13.63 -12.95 8.75
C ALA A 217 13.30 -14.36 9.23
N ASP A 218 13.50 -14.58 10.54
CA ASP A 218 13.16 -15.82 11.20
C ASP A 218 11.75 -15.78 11.83
N ASP A 219 11.35 -16.89 12.43
CA ASP A 219 10.00 -17.02 13.00
C ASP A 219 9.81 -16.17 14.27
N ALA A 220 10.89 -15.86 14.99
CA ALA A 220 10.83 -15.00 16.17
C ALA A 220 10.52 -13.55 15.76
N GLU A 221 11.13 -13.09 14.68
CA GLU A 221 10.85 -11.79 14.07
C GLU A 221 9.41 -11.70 13.57
N PHE A 222 8.96 -12.66 12.75
CA PHE A 222 7.57 -12.68 12.27
C PHE A 222 6.57 -12.71 13.43
N SER A 223 6.80 -13.58 14.43
CA SER A 223 5.91 -13.68 15.59
C SER A 223 5.79 -12.36 16.34
N ALA A 224 6.91 -11.66 16.57
CA ALA A 224 6.91 -10.39 17.28
C ALA A 224 6.17 -9.29 16.49
N LEU A 225 6.34 -9.23 15.16
CA LEU A 225 5.61 -8.27 14.33
C LEU A 225 4.11 -8.60 14.23
N PHE A 226 3.75 -9.89 14.23
CA PHE A 226 2.36 -10.34 14.30
C PHE A 226 1.71 -10.00 15.63
N ASP A 227 2.45 -10.12 16.75
CA ASP A 227 1.96 -9.70 18.07
C ASP A 227 1.61 -8.20 18.06
N VAL A 228 2.45 -7.36 17.42
CA VAL A 228 2.15 -5.93 17.25
C VAL A 228 0.90 -5.73 16.40
N LEU A 229 0.72 -6.48 15.31
CA LEU A 229 -0.50 -6.36 14.50
C LEU A 229 -1.77 -6.69 15.28
N ASP A 230 -1.73 -7.70 16.16
CA ASP A 230 -2.86 -8.11 17.00
C ASP A 230 -3.29 -7.06 18.03
N GLU A 231 -2.41 -6.09 18.35
CA GLU A 231 -2.76 -4.93 19.17
C GLU A 231 -3.74 -3.99 18.46
N PHE A 232 -3.81 -4.03 17.12
CA PHE A 232 -4.59 -3.11 16.30
C PHE A 232 -5.69 -3.84 15.50
N PRO A 233 -6.98 -3.57 15.76
CA PRO A 233 -8.06 -4.23 15.05
C PRO A 233 -8.12 -3.80 13.58
N GLY A 234 -8.45 -4.76 12.70
CA GLY A 234 -8.71 -4.51 11.27
C GLY A 234 -7.45 -4.31 10.41
N LYS A 235 -6.25 -4.59 10.94
CA LYS A 235 -5.01 -4.54 10.17
C LYS A 235 -4.83 -5.77 9.28
N THR A 236 -3.93 -5.63 8.30
CA THR A 236 -3.63 -6.68 7.32
C THR A 236 -2.14 -6.94 7.23
N PHE A 237 -1.74 -8.21 7.14
CA PHE A 237 -0.40 -8.62 6.77
C PHE A 237 -0.39 -8.98 5.28
N GLN A 238 0.42 -8.30 4.47
CA GLN A 238 0.61 -8.65 3.06
C GLN A 238 1.95 -9.37 2.89
N ILE A 239 1.98 -10.45 2.12
CA ILE A 239 3.24 -11.14 1.81
C ILE A 239 3.29 -11.60 0.35
N LEU A 240 4.39 -11.27 -0.32
CA LEU A 240 4.70 -11.77 -1.67
C LEU A 240 5.40 -13.12 -1.58
N LEU A 241 4.81 -14.14 -2.23
CA LEU A 241 5.29 -15.52 -2.22
C LEU A 241 5.88 -15.93 -3.57
N SER A 242 6.99 -16.67 -3.56
CA SER A 242 7.60 -17.20 -4.79
C SER A 242 6.89 -18.44 -5.33
N VAL A 243 5.66 -18.28 -5.82
CA VAL A 243 4.85 -19.40 -6.36
C VAL A 243 5.39 -19.89 -7.70
N PHE A 244 5.72 -18.98 -8.62
CA PHE A 244 6.13 -19.33 -9.98
C PHE A 244 7.64 -19.21 -10.25
N MET A 245 8.33 -18.32 -9.54
CA MET A 245 9.74 -18.03 -9.82
C MET A 245 10.70 -19.02 -9.16
N ARG A 246 10.53 -19.28 -7.86
CA ARG A 246 11.38 -20.22 -7.11
C ARG A 246 10.65 -21.46 -6.65
N MET A 247 9.34 -21.54 -6.87
CA MET A 247 8.49 -22.65 -6.47
C MET A 247 8.54 -22.93 -4.94
N THR A 248 8.84 -21.92 -4.13
CA THR A 248 8.88 -22.00 -2.65
C THR A 248 7.58 -21.54 -1.99
N GLY A 249 6.63 -20.98 -2.76
CA GLY A 249 5.41 -20.41 -2.19
C GLY A 249 4.63 -21.37 -1.28
N VAL A 250 4.58 -22.67 -1.61
CA VAL A 250 3.91 -23.68 -0.78
C VAL A 250 4.66 -23.90 0.53
N SER A 251 5.99 -24.04 0.51
CA SER A 251 6.78 -24.22 1.73
C SER A 251 6.77 -22.97 2.60
N ASP A 252 6.75 -21.78 2.00
CA ASP A 252 6.64 -20.51 2.72
C ASP A 252 5.28 -20.39 3.43
N MET A 253 4.18 -20.76 2.75
CA MET A 253 2.86 -20.82 3.38
C MET A 253 2.81 -21.83 4.53
N GLN A 254 3.36 -23.04 4.34
CA GLN A 254 3.42 -24.07 5.38
C GLN A 254 4.24 -23.63 6.60
N ARG A 255 5.31 -22.85 6.40
CA ARG A 255 6.09 -22.26 7.49
C ARG A 255 5.31 -21.20 8.24
N LEU A 256 4.57 -20.35 7.53
CA LEU A 256 3.85 -19.20 8.12
C LEU A 256 2.52 -19.58 8.75
N GLU A 257 1.84 -20.62 8.25
CA GLU A 257 0.51 -21.04 8.71
C GLU A 257 0.43 -21.21 10.24
N PRO A 258 1.36 -21.91 10.93
CA PRO A 258 1.33 -22.03 12.38
C PRO A 258 1.50 -20.70 13.13
N LEU A 259 2.22 -19.73 12.54
CA LEU A 259 2.43 -18.41 13.15
C LEU A 259 1.19 -17.51 13.02
N LEU A 260 0.34 -17.81 12.04
CA LEU A 260 -0.87 -17.06 11.70
C LEU A 260 -2.13 -17.63 12.38
N GLU A 261 -2.05 -18.82 12.96
CA GLU A 261 -3.18 -19.45 13.65
C GLU A 261 -3.64 -18.60 14.84
N GLY A 262 -4.95 -18.30 14.90
CA GLY A 262 -5.55 -17.52 15.98
C GLY A 262 -5.30 -16.01 15.95
N ARG A 263 -4.57 -15.50 14.95
CA ARG A 263 -4.32 -14.06 14.75
C ARG A 263 -5.60 -13.32 14.38
N LYS A 264 -5.70 -12.05 14.79
CA LYS A 264 -6.89 -11.18 14.64
C LYS A 264 -6.85 -10.32 13.37
N PHE A 265 -5.73 -10.31 12.66
CA PHE A 265 -5.53 -9.60 11.41
C PHE A 265 -5.81 -10.50 10.20
N LYS A 266 -6.00 -9.89 9.02
CA LYS A 266 -6.15 -10.62 7.76
C LYS A 266 -4.82 -10.79 7.07
N VAL A 267 -4.68 -11.84 6.25
CA VAL A 267 -3.49 -12.06 5.43
C VAL A 267 -3.84 -11.93 3.96
N MET A 268 -3.02 -11.16 3.23
CA MET A 268 -3.06 -11.05 1.78
C MET A 268 -1.86 -11.79 1.20
N TRP A 269 -2.13 -12.97 0.63
CA TRP A 269 -1.14 -13.78 -0.08
C TRP A 269 -0.99 -13.26 -1.51
N ALA A 270 0.05 -12.49 -1.78
CA ALA A 270 0.33 -11.99 -3.12
C ALA A 270 1.14 -13.02 -3.94
N GLY A 271 0.87 -13.06 -5.24
CA GLY A 271 1.52 -13.99 -6.17
C GLY A 271 0.87 -15.39 -6.23
N VAL A 272 -0.22 -15.61 -5.51
CA VAL A 272 -1.00 -16.87 -5.58
C VAL A 272 -2.03 -16.77 -6.71
N PRO A 273 -2.10 -17.74 -7.64
CA PRO A 273 -3.15 -17.76 -8.66
C PRO A 273 -4.54 -17.89 -8.02
N THR A 274 -5.48 -17.05 -8.47
CA THR A 274 -6.91 -17.08 -8.11
C THR A 274 -7.69 -18.05 -8.98
#